data_AF-A0AB38Z819-F1
#
_entry.id   AF-A0AB38Z819-F1
#
_cell.length_a   1.000
_cell.length_b   1.000
_cell.length_c   1.000
_cell.angle_alpha   90.00
_cell.angle_beta   90.00
_cell.angle_gamma   90.00
#
_symmetry.space_group_name_H-M   'P 1'
#
loop_
_entity.id
_entity.type
_entity.pdbx_description
1 polymer ?
#
loop_
_entity_poly.entity_id
_entity_poly.type
_entity_poly.pdbx_seq_one_letter_code
_entity_poly.pdbx_strand_id
1 'polypeptide(L)'
;MPYAMVPPGYRAVLLGSANRVEDLGTFAPLEESSVEGALFLVRLDFTEAPTEEALSQLEQAFLDAGVETWPGYIHVVYADLNQPSVYLVWQKGLAWIPIIIGLLVTVVLPPLLGSLIWLILPQGVKDMITGLMNMGMMLLVMFIMMQFMKPLTAQEKPKKVKTSEKPELEEAKT
;
A
#
# COMPACT_ATOMS: atom_id res chain seq x y z
N MET A 1 18.69 -20.22 7.75
CA MET A 1 19.90 -20.77 7.05
C MET A 1 19.79 -20.53 5.54
N PRO A 2 20.65 -19.70 4.93
CA PRO A 2 20.57 -19.34 3.50
C PRO A 2 20.77 -20.54 2.53
N TYR A 3 21.49 -21.59 2.96
CA TYR A 3 21.73 -22.78 2.13
C TYR A 3 20.50 -23.66 1.90
N ALA A 4 19.42 -23.47 2.67
CA ALA A 4 18.19 -24.24 2.48
C ALA A 4 17.26 -23.66 1.39
N MET A 5 17.43 -22.38 1.03
CA MET A 5 16.60 -21.72 0.01
C MET A 5 17.18 -21.79 -1.40
N VAL A 6 18.46 -22.13 -1.56
CA VAL A 6 19.07 -22.19 -2.88
C VAL A 6 18.56 -23.45 -3.61
N PRO A 7 18.01 -23.33 -4.83
CA PRO A 7 17.52 -24.49 -5.57
C PRO A 7 18.62 -25.55 -5.80
N PRO A 8 18.27 -26.84 -5.91
CA PRO A 8 19.25 -27.89 -6.20
C PRO A 8 20.07 -27.57 -7.46
N GLY A 9 21.40 -27.70 -7.36
CA GLY A 9 22.32 -27.40 -8.47
C GLY A 9 22.81 -25.95 -8.52
N TYR A 10 22.31 -25.07 -7.65
CA TYR A 10 22.77 -23.69 -7.53
C TYR A 10 23.61 -23.47 -6.27
N ARG A 11 24.43 -22.42 -6.28
CA ARG A 11 25.21 -21.96 -5.13
C ARG A 11 25.07 -20.45 -4.99
N ALA A 12 24.69 -19.99 -3.79
CA ALA A 12 24.74 -18.57 -3.47
C ALA A 12 26.20 -18.09 -3.36
N VAL A 13 26.52 -16.99 -4.04
CA VAL A 13 27.81 -16.30 -3.98
C VAL A 13 27.56 -14.87 -3.54
N LEU A 14 28.32 -14.41 -2.54
CA LEU A 14 28.22 -13.03 -2.06
C LEU A 14 28.81 -12.09 -3.11
N LEU A 15 27.95 -11.26 -3.70
CA LEU A 15 28.35 -10.25 -4.70
C LEU A 15 28.69 -8.90 -4.07
N GLY A 16 28.13 -8.61 -2.90
CA GLY A 16 28.38 -7.39 -2.15
C GLY A 16 27.47 -7.27 -0.93
N SER A 17 27.67 -6.19 -0.18
CA SER A 17 26.88 -5.84 1.00
C SER A 17 26.68 -4.34 1.06
N ALA A 18 25.51 -3.91 1.53
CA ALA A 18 25.16 -2.53 1.78
C ALA A 18 24.76 -2.36 3.25
N ASN A 19 25.08 -1.21 3.84
CA ASN A 19 24.70 -0.90 5.23
C ASN A 19 23.32 -0.22 5.32
N ARG A 20 22.79 0.25 4.18
CA ARG A 20 21.51 0.97 4.09
C ARG A 20 20.72 0.47 2.88
N VAL A 21 19.40 0.55 2.94
CA VAL A 21 18.51 0.13 1.84
C VAL A 21 18.75 0.99 0.60
N GLU A 22 18.97 2.29 0.78
CA GLU A 22 19.28 3.23 -0.30
C GLU A 22 20.53 2.81 -1.10
N ASP A 23 21.52 2.20 -0.43
CA ASP A 23 22.79 1.79 -1.03
C ASP A 23 22.65 0.53 -1.89
N LEU A 24 21.52 -0.20 -1.80
CA LEU A 24 21.23 -1.33 -2.70
C LEU A 24 21.20 -0.90 -4.17
N GLY A 25 20.91 0.37 -4.45
CA GLY A 25 20.89 0.93 -5.81
C GLY A 25 22.24 0.83 -6.51
N THR A 26 23.34 0.72 -5.76
CA THR A 26 24.69 0.50 -6.32
C THR A 26 24.82 -0.83 -7.05
N PHE A 27 23.94 -1.80 -6.77
CA PHE A 27 23.90 -3.10 -7.43
C PHE A 27 22.93 -3.14 -8.63
N ALA A 28 22.21 -2.06 -8.96
CA ALA A 28 21.33 -2.04 -10.12
C ALA A 28 22.08 -2.36 -11.45
N PRO A 29 23.29 -1.82 -11.72
CA PRO A 29 24.04 -2.19 -12.93
C PRO A 29 24.44 -3.67 -12.97
N LEU A 30 24.64 -4.31 -11.81
CA LEU A 30 24.96 -5.72 -11.70
C LEU A 30 23.75 -6.59 -12.08
N GLU A 31 22.56 -6.20 -11.63
CA GLU A 31 21.34 -6.85 -12.09
C GLU A 31 21.15 -6.63 -13.58
N GLU A 32 21.19 -5.39 -14.08
CA GLU A 32 21.01 -5.05 -15.50
C GLU A 32 21.95 -5.80 -16.44
N SER A 33 23.22 -5.98 -16.07
CA SER A 33 24.22 -6.69 -16.87
C SER A 33 24.14 -8.22 -16.79
N SER A 34 23.36 -8.77 -15.87
CA SER A 34 23.18 -10.23 -15.73
C SER A 34 22.33 -10.84 -16.86
N VAL A 35 22.37 -12.15 -17.04
CA VAL A 35 21.49 -12.82 -18.01
C VAL A 35 20.05 -12.83 -17.52
N GLU A 36 19.09 -12.74 -18.43
CA GLU A 36 17.67 -12.98 -18.11
C GLU A 36 17.51 -14.40 -17.54
N GLY A 37 16.67 -14.54 -16.51
CA GLY A 37 16.56 -15.77 -15.73
C GLY A 37 17.62 -15.95 -14.65
N ALA A 38 18.56 -15.01 -14.46
CA ALA A 38 19.50 -15.06 -13.35
C ALA A 38 18.77 -15.00 -12.00
N LEU A 39 19.26 -15.78 -11.04
CA LEU A 39 18.66 -15.89 -9.71
C LEU A 39 19.34 -14.92 -8.74
N PHE A 40 18.55 -14.02 -8.15
CA PHE A 40 19.00 -13.05 -7.15
C PHE A 40 18.52 -13.43 -5.76
N LEU A 41 19.43 -13.32 -4.79
CA LEU A 41 19.18 -13.52 -3.37
C LEU A 41 19.73 -12.32 -2.62
N VAL A 42 18.88 -11.64 -1.87
CA VAL A 42 19.26 -10.58 -0.93
C VAL A 42 18.88 -10.99 0.47
N ARG A 43 19.79 -10.76 1.42
CA ARG A 43 19.51 -10.86 2.84
C ARG A 43 19.43 -9.45 3.41
N LEU A 44 18.31 -9.13 4.05
CA LEU A 44 18.08 -7.89 4.78
C LEU A 44 18.18 -8.20 6.27
N ASP A 45 19.05 -7.50 6.98
CA ASP A 45 19.22 -7.62 8.42
C ASP A 45 18.59 -6.40 9.11
N PHE A 46 17.70 -6.66 10.07
CA PHE A 46 16.97 -5.64 10.82
C PHE A 46 17.39 -5.64 12.29
N THR A 47 17.25 -4.49 12.95
CA THR A 47 17.44 -4.36 14.40
C THR A 47 16.34 -5.11 15.16
N GLU A 48 15.10 -5.04 14.66
CA GLU A 48 13.93 -5.74 15.18
C GLU A 48 13.26 -6.52 14.06
N ALA A 49 12.72 -7.70 14.37
CA ALA A 49 12.05 -8.53 13.36
C ALA A 49 10.80 -7.80 12.83
N PRO A 50 10.62 -7.67 11.50
CA PRO A 50 9.39 -7.13 10.92
C PRO A 50 8.17 -7.96 11.33
N THR A 51 7.00 -7.32 11.44
CA THR A 51 5.76 -8.05 11.76
C THR A 51 5.29 -8.89 10.58
N GLU A 52 4.49 -9.92 10.85
CA GLU A 52 3.92 -10.79 9.81
C GLU A 52 3.07 -10.00 8.82
N GLU A 53 2.33 -9.00 9.27
CA GLU A 53 1.53 -8.13 8.39
C GLU A 53 2.41 -7.30 7.45
N ALA A 54 3.53 -6.76 7.96
CA ALA A 54 4.48 -6.01 7.13
C ALA A 54 5.13 -6.90 6.07
N LEU A 55 5.48 -8.14 6.44
CA LEU A 55 6.03 -9.13 5.50
C LEU A 55 4.99 -9.56 4.46
N SER A 56 3.75 -9.78 4.87
CA SER A 56 2.66 -10.14 3.95
C SER A 56 2.32 -9.00 2.99
N GLN A 57 2.34 -7.75 3.45
CA GLN A 57 2.17 -6.58 2.58
C GLN A 57 3.32 -6.44 1.59
N LEU A 58 4.55 -6.70 2.04
CA LEU A 58 5.74 -6.64 1.19
C LEU A 58 5.69 -7.72 0.10
N GLU A 59 5.34 -8.94 0.47
CA GLU A 59 5.13 -10.05 -0.46
C GLU A 59 4.07 -9.69 -1.51
N GLN A 60 2.91 -9.21 -1.07
CA GLN A 60 1.84 -8.82 -1.98
C GLN A 60 2.28 -7.69 -2.92
N ALA A 61 3.03 -6.71 -2.43
CA ALA A 61 3.54 -5.62 -3.24
C ALA A 61 4.54 -6.10 -4.32
N PHE A 62 5.35 -7.12 -4.03
CA PHE A 62 6.21 -7.75 -5.02
C PHE A 62 5.42 -8.49 -6.10
N LEU A 63 4.41 -9.26 -5.70
CA LEU A 63 3.56 -9.99 -6.62
C LEU A 63 2.76 -9.04 -7.52
N ASP A 64 2.20 -7.97 -6.95
CA ASP A 64 1.46 -6.94 -7.68
C ASP A 64 2.36 -6.16 -8.64
N ALA A 65 3.62 -5.95 -8.29
CA ALA A 65 4.63 -5.36 -9.17
C ALA A 65 5.09 -6.32 -10.30
N GLY A 66 4.72 -7.60 -10.22
CA GLY A 66 5.06 -8.62 -11.20
C GLY A 66 6.47 -9.21 -11.02
N VAL A 67 7.05 -9.13 -9.82
CA VAL A 67 8.36 -9.73 -9.53
C VAL A 67 8.28 -11.24 -9.71
N GLU A 68 9.17 -11.79 -10.54
CA GLU A 68 9.22 -13.22 -10.81
C GLU A 68 9.83 -14.00 -9.65
N THR A 69 9.15 -15.05 -9.20
CA THR A 69 9.66 -15.96 -8.16
C THR A 69 10.73 -16.89 -8.70
N TRP A 70 11.56 -17.42 -7.80
CA TRP A 70 12.47 -18.51 -8.17
C TRP A 70 11.71 -19.77 -8.62
N PRO A 71 12.24 -20.52 -9.60
CA PRO A 71 11.66 -21.80 -9.99
C PRO A 71 11.51 -22.76 -8.81
N GLY A 72 10.29 -23.23 -8.55
CA GLY A 72 9.98 -24.12 -7.42
C GLY A 72 9.67 -23.40 -6.10
N TYR A 73 9.69 -22.07 -6.09
CA TYR A 73 9.33 -21.24 -4.95
C TYR A 73 8.07 -20.43 -5.30
N ILE A 74 7.17 -20.32 -4.33
CA ILE A 74 5.89 -19.61 -4.47
C ILE A 74 5.89 -18.24 -3.81
N HIS A 75 6.96 -17.89 -3.09
CA HIS A 75 7.10 -16.61 -2.41
C HIS A 75 8.38 -15.90 -2.82
N VAL A 76 8.38 -14.57 -2.69
CA VAL A 76 9.55 -13.70 -2.88
C VAL A 76 10.22 -13.41 -1.53
N VAL A 77 9.44 -13.29 -0.47
CA VAL A 77 9.84 -12.87 0.87
C VAL A 77 9.85 -14.06 1.83
N TYR A 78 10.97 -14.25 2.54
CA TYR A 78 11.11 -15.30 3.55
C TYR A 78 11.79 -14.78 4.81
N ALA A 79 11.13 -14.86 5.96
CA ALA A 79 11.74 -14.50 7.25
C ALA A 79 12.56 -15.65 7.84
N ASP A 80 13.71 -15.33 8.46
CA ASP A 80 14.41 -16.28 9.34
C ASP A 80 13.68 -16.34 10.68
N LEU A 81 13.43 -17.56 11.18
CA LEU A 81 12.76 -17.76 12.47
C LEU A 81 13.69 -17.53 13.66
N ASN A 82 15.00 -17.51 13.44
CA ASN A 82 16.00 -17.45 14.53
C ASN A 82 16.72 -16.09 14.59
N GLN A 83 16.57 -15.25 13.56
CA GLN A 83 17.27 -13.97 13.43
C GLN A 83 16.31 -12.95 12.85
N PRO A 84 16.45 -11.65 13.16
CA PRO A 84 15.68 -10.57 12.53
C PRO A 84 16.21 -10.31 11.10
N SER A 85 16.19 -11.36 10.27
CA SER A 85 16.69 -11.35 8.91
C SER A 85 15.58 -11.78 7.95
N VAL A 86 15.45 -11.08 6.84
CA VAL A 86 14.50 -11.41 5.77
C VAL A 86 15.29 -11.66 4.49
N TYR A 87 14.98 -12.76 3.82
CA TYR A 87 15.53 -13.12 2.53
C TYR A 87 14.54 -12.73 1.44
N LEU A 88 15.04 -12.03 0.43
CA LEU A 88 14.32 -11.73 -0.80
C LEU A 88 14.93 -12.56 -1.92
N VAL A 89 14.09 -13.27 -2.66
CA VAL A 89 14.49 -14.09 -3.79
C VAL A 89 13.65 -13.76 -5.01
N TRP A 90 14.31 -13.48 -6.13
CA TRP A 90 13.63 -13.23 -7.39
C TRP A 90 14.45 -13.68 -8.57
N GLN A 91 13.75 -13.94 -9.67
CA GLN A 91 14.34 -14.19 -10.97
C GLN A 91 14.42 -12.88 -11.76
N LYS A 92 15.55 -12.65 -12.41
CA LYS A 92 15.72 -11.50 -13.27
C LYS A 92 14.84 -11.65 -14.52
N GLY A 93 13.86 -10.76 -14.64
CA GLY A 93 13.16 -10.46 -15.90
C GLY A 93 13.54 -9.07 -16.40
N LEU A 94 13.28 -8.05 -15.58
CA LEU A 94 13.72 -6.66 -15.74
C LEU A 94 14.61 -6.22 -14.55
N ALA A 95 15.05 -4.96 -14.53
CA ALA A 95 15.81 -4.41 -13.41
C ALA A 95 14.87 -4.17 -12.21
N TRP A 96 14.80 -5.13 -11.30
CA TRP A 96 13.91 -5.12 -10.14
C TRP A 96 14.48 -4.33 -8.96
N ILE A 97 15.80 -4.16 -8.84
CA ILE A 97 16.44 -3.48 -7.70
C ILE A 97 15.82 -2.10 -7.39
N PRO A 98 15.57 -1.20 -8.36
CA PRO A 98 14.91 0.08 -8.08
C PRO A 98 13.50 -0.07 -7.50
N ILE A 99 12.74 -1.04 -7.99
CA ILE A 99 11.38 -1.34 -7.52
C ILE A 99 11.44 -1.93 -6.11
N ILE A 100 12.36 -2.88 -5.87
CA ILE A 100 12.60 -3.49 -4.56
C ILE A 100 12.96 -2.44 -3.52
N ILE A 101 13.87 -1.52 -3.84
CA ILE A 101 14.22 -0.40 -2.95
C ILE A 101 12.99 0.44 -2.63
N GLY A 102 12.21 0.80 -3.66
CA GLY A 102 10.98 1.57 -3.49
C GLY A 102 9.99 0.89 -2.54
N LEU A 103 9.75 -0.41 -2.73
CA LEU A 103 8.82 -1.19 -1.91
C LEU A 103 9.33 -1.38 -0.48
N LEU A 104 10.63 -1.62 -0.28
CA LEU A 104 11.21 -1.70 1.06
C LEU A 104 11.05 -0.37 1.82
N VAL A 105 11.27 0.75 1.15
CA VAL A 105 11.12 2.09 1.75
C VAL A 105 9.65 2.42 2.05
N THR A 106 8.69 1.96 1.25
CA THR A 106 7.28 2.30 1.45
C THR A 106 6.50 1.32 2.31
N VAL A 107 6.90 0.04 2.37
CA VAL A 107 6.15 -1.00 3.09
C VAL A 107 6.84 -1.39 4.40
N VAL A 108 8.17 -1.46 4.42
CA VAL A 108 8.92 -1.93 5.60
C VAL A 108 9.32 -0.76 6.50
N LEU A 109 9.64 0.38 5.90
CA LEU A 109 10.04 1.57 6.65
C LEU A 109 8.88 2.13 7.49
N PRO A 110 7.62 2.27 7.04
CA PRO A 110 6.57 2.86 7.89
C PRO A 110 6.18 2.03 9.12
N PRO A 111 6.19 0.69 9.11
CA PRO A 111 6.05 -0.10 10.34
C PRO A 111 7.26 0.04 11.29
N LEU A 112 8.49 0.06 10.75
CA LEU A 112 9.72 0.19 11.56
C LEU A 112 9.95 1.61 12.09
N LEU A 113 9.59 2.62 11.30
CA LEU A 113 9.66 4.03 11.64
C LEU A 113 8.40 4.51 12.34
N GLY A 114 7.24 3.90 12.11
CA GLY A 114 5.96 4.31 12.69
C GLY A 114 5.98 4.24 14.21
N SER A 115 6.79 3.37 14.81
CA SER A 115 7.08 3.39 16.24
C SER A 115 8.17 4.41 16.60
N LEU A 116 9.28 4.46 15.86
CA LEU A 116 10.48 5.23 16.22
C LEU A 116 10.37 6.73 15.88
N ILE A 117 9.92 7.08 14.67
CA ILE A 117 9.59 8.44 14.23
C ILE A 117 8.43 8.98 15.04
N TRP A 118 7.41 8.17 15.37
CA TRP A 118 6.38 8.61 16.30
C TRP A 118 6.99 8.89 17.67
N LEU A 119 7.92 8.10 18.19
CA LEU A 119 8.52 8.38 19.50
C LEU A 119 9.35 9.68 19.50
N ILE A 120 10.06 9.98 18.41
CA ILE A 120 10.92 11.16 18.24
C ILE A 120 10.16 12.41 17.77
N LEU A 121 8.98 12.25 17.15
CA LEU A 121 8.15 13.34 16.65
C LEU A 121 7.72 14.27 17.80
N PRO A 122 7.98 15.59 17.69
CA PRO A 122 7.46 16.58 18.63
C PRO A 122 5.93 16.51 18.70
N GLN A 123 5.39 16.68 19.91
CA GLN A 123 3.95 16.50 20.15
C GLN A 123 3.08 17.37 19.23
N GLY A 124 3.50 18.61 18.95
CA GLY A 124 2.78 19.50 18.04
C GLY A 124 2.64 18.98 16.61
N VAL A 125 3.57 18.18 16.10
CA VAL A 125 3.47 17.60 14.75
C VAL A 125 2.56 16.37 14.75
N LYS A 126 2.59 15.55 15.82
CA LYS A 126 1.62 14.47 16.00
C LYS A 126 0.20 15.00 16.09
N ASP A 127 0.00 16.08 16.85
CA ASP A 127 -1.29 16.72 17.02
C ASP A 127 -1.76 17.34 15.68
N MET A 128 -0.84 17.90 14.89
CA MET A 128 -1.16 18.39 13.54
C MET A 128 -1.59 17.27 12.59
N ILE A 129 -0.85 16.15 12.54
CA ILE A 129 -1.19 14.99 11.71
C ILE A 129 -2.52 14.36 12.15
N THR A 130 -2.70 14.18 13.46
CA THR A 130 -3.94 13.66 14.05
C THR A 130 -5.11 14.62 13.78
N GLY A 131 -4.87 15.93 13.84
CA GLY A 131 -5.85 16.96 13.49
C GLY A 131 -6.24 16.90 12.01
N LEU A 132 -5.28 16.74 11.11
CA LEU A 132 -5.52 16.56 9.67
C LEU A 132 -6.31 15.28 9.38
N MET A 133 -5.96 14.16 10.03
CA MET A 133 -6.71 12.90 9.92
C MET A 133 -8.14 13.04 10.42
N ASN A 134 -8.34 13.65 11.60
CA ASN A 134 -9.68 13.86 12.17
C ASN A 134 -10.50 14.81 11.31
N MET A 135 -9.89 15.85 10.75
CA MET A 135 -10.54 16.76 9.81
C MET A 135 -10.93 16.03 8.51
N GLY A 136 -10.04 15.19 7.97
CA GLY A 136 -10.33 14.35 6.81
C GLY A 136 -11.45 13.35 7.06
N MET A 137 -11.44 12.66 8.21
CA MET A 137 -12.54 11.78 8.63
C MET A 137 -13.85 12.54 8.80
N MET A 138 -13.84 13.73 9.40
CA MET A 138 -15.04 14.55 9.55
C MET A 138 -15.62 14.96 8.18
N LEU A 139 -14.76 15.34 7.24
CA LEU A 139 -15.17 15.67 5.87
C LEU A 139 -15.73 14.45 5.13
N LEU A 140 -15.14 13.26 5.32
CA LEU A 140 -15.67 12.00 4.76
C LEU A 140 -17.03 11.65 5.35
N VAL A 141 -17.20 11.75 6.67
CA VAL A 141 -18.49 11.52 7.33
C VAL A 141 -19.54 12.51 6.80
N MET A 142 -19.19 13.78 6.67
CA MET A 142 -20.09 14.79 6.10
C MET A 142 -20.44 14.49 4.64
N PHE A 143 -19.46 14.06 3.84
CA PHE A 143 -19.66 13.66 2.45
C PHE A 143 -20.62 12.46 2.34
N ILE A 144 -20.45 11.45 3.19
CA ILE A 144 -21.35 10.28 3.27
C ILE A 144 -22.76 10.72 3.68
N MET A 145 -22.89 11.57 4.71
CA MET A 145 -24.18 12.11 5.14
C MET A 145 -24.90 12.90 4.02
N MET A 146 -24.17 13.64 3.18
CA MET A 146 -24.75 14.31 2.01
C MET A 146 -25.24 13.33 0.94
N GLN A 147 -24.58 12.18 0.75
CA GLN A 147 -25.05 11.14 -0.18
C GLN A 147 -26.39 10.54 0.29
N PHE A 148 -26.58 10.38 1.61
CA PHE A 148 -27.80 9.83 2.19
C PHE A 148 -28.94 10.85 2.39
N MET A 149 -28.67 12.16 2.44
CA MET A 149 -29.72 13.20 2.56
C MET A 149 -30.32 13.66 1.23
N LYS A 150 -29.58 13.60 0.11
CA LYS A 150 -30.12 13.89 -1.24
C LYS A 150 -31.38 13.09 -1.64
N PRO A 151 -31.59 11.82 -1.24
CA PRO A 151 -32.85 11.11 -1.52
C PRO A 151 -34.06 11.57 -0.69
N LEU A 152 -33.87 12.36 0.39
CA LEU A 152 -34.97 12.81 1.26
C LEU A 152 -35.59 14.15 0.86
N THR A 153 -34.89 14.97 0.05
CA THR A 153 -35.39 16.28 -0.42
C THR A 153 -36.02 16.24 -1.82
N ALA A 154 -36.27 15.04 -2.38
CA ALA A 154 -36.91 14.86 -3.68
C ALA A 154 -38.38 14.43 -3.52
N GLN A 155 -39.25 15.36 -3.07
CA GLN A 155 -40.71 15.46 -3.29
C GLN A 155 -41.20 16.66 -2.46
N GLU A 156 -41.94 17.64 -2.98
CA GLU A 156 -43.26 17.52 -3.57
C GLU A 156 -43.46 18.45 -4.80
N LYS A 157 -43.90 17.90 -5.93
CA LYS A 157 -44.71 18.67 -6.91
C LYS A 157 -46.16 18.59 -6.44
N PRO A 158 -46.83 19.69 -6.05
CA PRO A 158 -48.21 19.63 -5.60
C PRO A 158 -49.14 19.26 -6.76
N LYS A 159 -49.84 18.13 -6.60
CA LYS A 159 -51.02 17.76 -7.41
C LYS A 159 -52.11 18.82 -7.21
N LYS A 160 -52.41 19.63 -8.22
CA LYS A 160 -53.70 20.34 -8.27
C LYS A 160 -54.78 19.38 -8.74
N VAL A 161 -55.64 19.00 -7.80
CA VAL A 161 -56.85 18.22 -7.98
C VAL A 161 -57.86 19.04 -8.78
N LYS A 162 -58.48 18.42 -9.79
CA LYS A 162 -59.68 18.92 -10.48
C LYS A 162 -60.92 18.71 -9.59
N THR A 163 -61.95 19.53 -9.86
CA THR A 163 -63.39 19.33 -9.53
C THR A 163 -63.82 20.02 -8.22
N SER A 164 -64.88 20.82 -8.10
CA SER A 164 -65.74 21.61 -9.00
C SER A 164 -66.78 22.27 -8.09
N GLU A 165 -67.01 23.58 -8.18
CA GLU A 165 -68.30 24.18 -7.84
C GLU A 165 -68.46 25.51 -8.59
N LYS A 166 -69.40 25.55 -9.54
CA LYS A 166 -70.09 26.77 -10.05
C LYS A 166 -71.21 27.11 -9.04
N PRO A 167 -71.86 28.30 -9.02
CA PRO A 167 -71.68 29.51 -9.84
C PRO A 167 -71.68 30.82 -9.00
N GLU A 168 -71.08 31.91 -9.51
CA GLU A 168 -71.43 33.26 -9.06
C GLU A 168 -72.17 33.98 -10.19
N LEU A 169 -73.27 34.58 -9.81
CA LEU A 169 -74.33 35.20 -10.60
C LEU A 169 -73.89 36.51 -11.26
N GLU A 170 -74.72 36.95 -12.22
CA GLU A 170 -74.80 38.32 -12.78
C GLU A 170 -73.60 38.75 -13.64
N GLU A 171 -73.62 38.61 -14.97
CA GLU A 171 -74.54 39.33 -15.87
C GLU A 171 -74.98 40.71 -15.36
N ALA A 172 -74.01 41.54 -15.00
CA ALA A 172 -74.13 42.98 -15.13
C ALA A 172 -73.77 43.40 -16.58
N LYS A 173 -74.82 43.70 -17.35
CA LYS A 173 -74.89 44.70 -18.43
C LYS A 173 -73.91 44.57 -19.61
N THR A 174 -74.47 44.22 -20.76
CA THR A 174 -74.67 45.23 -21.82
C THR A 174 -76.01 45.00 -22.49
#